data_AF-A0A5C5SXF4-F1
#
_entry.id   AF-A0A5C5SXF4-F1
#
_cell.length_a   1.000
_cell.length_b   1.000
_cell.length_c   1.000
_cell.angle_alpha   90.00
_cell.angle_beta   90.00
_cell.angle_gamma   90.00
#
_symmetry.space_group_name_H-M   'P 1'
#
loop_
_entity.id
_entity.type
_entity.pdbx_description
1 polymer ?
#
loop_
_entity_poly.entity_id
_entity_poly.type
_entity_poly.pdbx_seq_one_letter_code
_entity_poly.pdbx_strand_id
1 'polypeptide(L)'
;MTIHIFEGFQTVMLEVSMALLPLLIFFAAFQIFMLKLPMQRVMQVGIGFVLTFFGLSFFLQGVHVGFMPVGTMMGETLGSWENKWLLIPIGFVLGFAATFAEPAVSIMTDEVDQETGGYISQKMMLYTLSMGVGVSIALSMLRILTGWSLWYFIIPGYLLALILVFFSTQTFIGIAFDSGGVATGPMTVTFIVAVAVGISSATAGSDPLTDGFGMIALVALTPIIAVLILGLIFTKKGGKKTNDS
;
A
#
# COMPACT_ATOMS: atom_id res chain seq x y z
N MET A 1 14.55 -21.05 -20.59
CA MET A 1 13.31 -20.70 -19.87
C MET A 1 12.40 -20.03 -20.89
N THR A 2 11.41 -20.76 -21.43
CA THR A 2 10.43 -20.20 -22.36
C THR A 2 9.38 -19.47 -21.53
N ILE A 3 9.41 -18.14 -21.53
CA ILE A 3 8.44 -17.34 -20.79
C ILE A 3 7.12 -17.35 -21.58
N HIS A 4 6.12 -18.06 -21.08
CA HIS A 4 4.78 -18.06 -21.65
C HIS A 4 3.99 -16.86 -21.11
N ILE A 5 4.19 -15.71 -21.75
CA ILE A 5 3.74 -14.38 -21.27
C ILE A 5 2.23 -14.31 -20.96
N PHE A 6 1.40 -15.06 -21.69
CA PHE A 6 -0.07 -15.04 -21.52
C PHE A 6 -0.63 -16.28 -20.83
N GLU A 7 0.22 -17.16 -20.31
CA GLU A 7 -0.25 -18.28 -19.52
C GLU A 7 -0.92 -17.77 -18.24
N GLY A 8 -2.13 -18.27 -17.94
CA GLY A 8 -2.91 -17.81 -16.79
C GLY A 8 -3.59 -16.45 -16.93
N PHE A 9 -3.49 -15.76 -18.08
CA PHE A 9 -4.05 -14.41 -18.24
C PHE A 9 -5.57 -14.34 -18.01
N GLN A 10 -6.30 -15.40 -18.36
CA GLN A 10 -7.74 -15.49 -18.08
C GLN A 10 -8.05 -15.43 -16.57
N THR A 11 -7.20 -16.05 -15.75
CA THR A 11 -7.35 -16.01 -14.29
C THR A 11 -7.13 -14.59 -13.77
N VAL A 12 -6.10 -13.90 -14.27
CA VAL A 12 -5.84 -12.49 -13.92
C VAL A 12 -7.01 -11.60 -14.31
N MET A 13 -7.57 -11.77 -15.51
CA MET A 13 -8.77 -11.03 -15.93
C MET A 13 -9.98 -11.31 -15.04
N LEU A 14 -10.14 -12.54 -14.52
CA LEU A 14 -11.21 -12.88 -13.58
C LEU A 14 -10.98 -12.22 -12.20
N GLU A 15 -9.75 -12.23 -11.69
CA GLU A 15 -9.39 -11.56 -10.44
C GLU A 15 -9.66 -10.06 -10.51
N VAL A 16 -9.22 -9.40 -11.59
CA VAL A 16 -9.50 -7.98 -11.83
C VAL A 16 -11.00 -7.73 -11.97
N SER A 17 -11.74 -8.61 -12.65
CA SER A 17 -13.20 -8.52 -12.74
C SER A 17 -13.86 -8.58 -11.36
N MET A 18 -13.44 -9.53 -10.52
CA MET A 18 -13.98 -9.69 -9.16
C MET A 18 -13.63 -8.50 -8.26
N ALA A 19 -12.50 -7.84 -8.48
CA ALA A 19 -12.11 -6.63 -7.75
C ALA A 19 -12.90 -5.38 -8.21
N LEU A 20 -13.13 -5.21 -9.52
CA LEU A 20 -13.80 -4.03 -10.07
C LEU A 20 -15.33 -4.11 -10.02
N LEU A 21 -15.92 -5.30 -10.10
CA LEU A 21 -17.37 -5.48 -10.15
C LEU A 21 -18.09 -4.88 -8.92
N PRO A 22 -17.63 -5.08 -7.66
CA PRO A 22 -18.25 -4.47 -6.49
C PRO A 22 -18.23 -2.94 -6.55
N LEU A 23 -17.12 -2.35 -7.03
CA LEU A 23 -16.99 -0.90 -7.19
C LEU A 23 -17.98 -0.37 -8.24
N LEU A 24 -18.14 -1.11 -9.35
CA LEU A 24 -19.09 -0.75 -10.40
C LEU A 24 -20.54 -0.86 -9.91
N ILE A 25 -20.88 -1.91 -9.15
CA ILE A 25 -22.19 -2.08 -8.52
C ILE A 25 -22.47 -0.92 -7.56
N PHE A 26 -21.51 -0.58 -6.70
CA PHE A 26 -21.64 0.51 -5.75
C PHE A 26 -21.84 1.85 -6.46
N PHE A 27 -21.01 2.14 -7.48
CA PHE A 27 -21.15 3.33 -8.30
C PHE A 27 -22.53 3.39 -8.97
N ALA A 28 -23.00 2.29 -9.56
CA ALA A 28 -24.30 2.23 -10.21
C ALA A 28 -25.45 2.52 -9.21
N ALA A 29 -25.38 1.94 -8.01
CA ALA A 29 -26.35 2.23 -6.95
C ALA A 29 -26.35 3.72 -6.57
N PHE A 30 -25.18 4.30 -6.29
CA PHE A 30 -25.07 5.72 -5.94
C PHE A 30 -25.50 6.64 -7.07
N GLN A 31 -25.18 6.29 -8.32
CA GLN A 31 -25.57 7.05 -9.50
C GLN A 31 -27.09 7.11 -9.66
N ILE A 32 -27.79 5.99 -9.43
CA ILE A 32 -29.25 5.90 -9.54
C ILE A 32 -29.96 6.61 -8.37
N PHE A 33 -29.49 6.41 -7.14
CA PHE A 33 -30.21 6.87 -5.94
C PHE A 33 -29.80 8.27 -5.46
N MET A 34 -28.52 8.64 -5.54
CA MET A 34 -27.97 9.86 -4.92
C MET A 34 -27.38 10.85 -5.93
N LEU A 35 -26.37 10.45 -6.71
CA LEU A 35 -25.52 11.37 -7.47
C LEU A 35 -26.22 12.00 -8.67
N LYS A 36 -27.04 11.23 -9.40
CA LYS A 36 -27.80 11.68 -10.59
C LYS A 36 -26.94 12.47 -11.59
N LEU A 37 -25.70 12.02 -11.83
CA LEU A 37 -24.77 12.69 -12.73
C LEU A 37 -25.30 12.73 -14.18
N PRO A 38 -24.95 13.77 -14.96
CA PRO A 38 -25.29 13.81 -16.38
C PRO A 38 -24.67 12.64 -17.14
N MET A 39 -25.38 12.14 -18.15
CA MET A 39 -24.99 10.95 -18.93
C MET A 39 -23.56 11.01 -19.47
N GLN A 40 -23.08 12.20 -19.84
CA GLN A 40 -21.70 12.41 -20.28
C GLN A 40 -20.66 11.99 -19.21
N ARG A 41 -20.88 12.34 -17.93
CA ARG A 41 -19.98 11.94 -16.84
C ARG A 41 -20.06 10.44 -16.56
N VAL A 42 -21.26 9.87 -16.61
CA VAL A 42 -21.45 8.41 -16.44
C VAL A 42 -20.68 7.64 -17.52
N MET A 43 -20.75 8.12 -18.76
CA MET A 43 -20.02 7.50 -19.88
C MET A 43 -18.50 7.64 -19.73
N GLN A 44 -18.01 8.79 -19.25
CA GLN A 44 -16.59 8.97 -18.93
C GLN A 44 -16.12 7.98 -17.86
N VAL A 45 -16.90 7.80 -16.78
CA VAL A 45 -16.61 6.81 -15.73
C VAL A 45 -16.62 5.39 -16.31
N GLY A 46 -17.60 5.05 -17.15
CA GLY A 46 -17.67 3.74 -17.82
C GLY A 46 -16.45 3.45 -18.70
N ILE A 47 -16.01 4.43 -19.49
CA ILE A 47 -14.77 4.32 -20.28
C ILE A 47 -13.56 4.14 -19.34
N GLY A 48 -13.50 4.91 -18.25
CA GLY A 48 -12.47 4.78 -17.21
C GLY A 48 -12.41 3.36 -16.64
N PHE A 49 -13.55 2.77 -16.28
CA PHE A 49 -13.61 1.38 -15.79
C PHE A 49 -13.07 0.37 -16.81
N VAL A 50 -13.41 0.51 -18.10
CA VAL A 50 -12.90 -0.37 -19.16
C VAL A 50 -11.39 -0.22 -19.31
N LEU A 51 -10.87 1.00 -19.33
CA LEU A 51 -9.44 1.27 -19.41
C LEU A 51 -8.69 0.72 -18.18
N THR A 52 -9.23 0.92 -16.97
CA THR A 52 -8.69 0.37 -15.73
C THR A 52 -8.69 -1.15 -15.74
N PHE A 53 -9.75 -1.80 -16.25
CA PHE A 53 -9.83 -3.25 -16.35
C PHE A 53 -8.67 -3.81 -17.20
N PHE A 54 -8.49 -3.29 -18.42
CA PHE A 54 -7.41 -3.75 -19.29
C PHE A 54 -6.03 -3.36 -18.75
N GLY A 55 -5.87 -2.13 -18.26
CA GLY A 55 -4.63 -1.64 -17.70
C GLY A 55 -4.16 -2.47 -16.50
N LEU A 56 -5.05 -2.74 -15.55
CA LEU A 56 -4.74 -3.55 -14.37
C LEU A 56 -4.50 -5.02 -14.74
N SER A 57 -5.26 -5.57 -15.70
CA SER A 57 -5.05 -6.96 -16.17
C SER A 57 -3.66 -7.13 -16.78
N PHE A 58 -3.24 -6.23 -17.69
CA PHE A 58 -1.91 -6.31 -18.30
C PHE A 58 -0.81 -6.02 -17.29
N PHE A 59 -1.00 -5.06 -16.38
CA PHE A 59 -0.06 -4.76 -15.31
C PHE A 59 0.16 -5.98 -14.40
N LEU A 60 -0.92 -6.57 -13.89
CA LEU A 60 -0.83 -7.74 -13.01
C LEU A 60 -0.24 -8.94 -13.72
N GLN A 61 -0.57 -9.17 -15.01
CA GLN A 61 0.09 -10.22 -15.78
C GLN A 61 1.61 -10.01 -15.86
N GLY A 62 2.05 -8.78 -16.15
CA GLY A 62 3.47 -8.42 -16.16
C GLY A 62 4.13 -8.64 -14.80
N VAL A 63 3.43 -8.34 -13.71
CA VAL A 63 3.89 -8.60 -12.34
C VAL A 63 3.99 -10.09 -12.05
N HIS A 64 2.97 -10.90 -12.38
CA HIS A 64 2.95 -12.34 -12.14
C HIS A 64 4.05 -13.09 -12.89
N VAL A 65 4.33 -12.69 -14.14
CA VAL A 65 5.32 -13.36 -14.98
C VAL A 65 6.74 -12.82 -14.74
N GLY A 66 6.87 -11.54 -14.37
CA GLY A 66 8.16 -10.87 -14.21
C GLY A 66 8.55 -10.66 -12.74
N PHE A 67 7.83 -9.78 -12.04
CA PHE A 67 8.23 -9.28 -10.72
C PHE A 67 8.13 -10.34 -9.61
N MET A 68 7.03 -11.11 -9.57
CA MET A 68 6.80 -12.08 -8.50
C MET A 68 7.86 -13.19 -8.48
N PRO A 69 8.18 -13.88 -9.60
CA PRO A 69 9.23 -14.91 -9.59
C PRO A 69 10.59 -14.35 -9.18
N VAL A 70 10.94 -13.16 -9.67
CA VAL A 70 12.19 -12.48 -9.28
C VAL A 70 12.21 -12.15 -7.80
N GLY A 71 11.11 -11.59 -7.27
CA GLY A 71 10.96 -11.27 -5.86
C GLY A 71 11.11 -12.51 -4.98
N THR A 72 10.45 -13.61 -5.33
CA THR A 72 10.54 -14.88 -4.58
C THR A 72 11.96 -15.46 -4.61
N MET A 73 12.62 -15.51 -5.77
CA MET A 73 14.01 -15.99 -5.87
C MET A 73 14.98 -15.11 -5.06
N MET A 74 14.82 -13.79 -5.12
CA MET A 74 15.61 -12.86 -4.30
C MET A 74 15.36 -13.10 -2.81
N GLY A 75 14.09 -13.28 -2.43
CA GLY A 75 13.69 -13.55 -1.06
C GLY A 75 14.27 -14.85 -0.52
N GLU A 76 14.19 -15.95 -1.28
CA GLU A 76 14.76 -17.25 -0.90
C GLU A 76 16.27 -17.16 -0.69
N THR A 77 16.96 -16.47 -1.60
CA THR A 77 18.40 -16.23 -1.49
C THR A 77 18.73 -15.45 -0.22
N LEU A 78 18.00 -14.37 0.06
CA LEU A 78 18.18 -13.55 1.25
C LEU A 78 17.84 -14.28 2.55
N GLY A 79 16.78 -15.10 2.56
CA GLY A 79 16.36 -15.89 3.73
C GLY A 79 17.33 -17.02 4.08
N SER A 80 18.09 -17.51 3.09
CA SER A 80 19.12 -18.53 3.28
C SER A 80 20.43 -18.01 3.90
N TRP A 81 20.59 -16.69 4.04
CA TRP A 81 21.80 -16.10 4.63
C TRP A 81 21.96 -16.45 6.11
N GLU A 82 23.21 -16.67 6.54
CA GLU A 82 23.53 -16.94 7.95
C GLU A 82 23.21 -15.73 8.85
N ASN A 83 23.56 -14.52 8.40
CA ASN A 83 23.29 -13.30 9.14
C ASN A 83 21.91 -12.71 8.79
N LYS A 84 20.87 -13.36 9.32
CA LYS A 84 19.48 -13.01 9.06
C LYS A 84 19.08 -11.60 9.52
N TRP A 85 19.80 -11.00 10.47
CA TRP A 85 19.50 -9.65 10.95
C TRP A 85 19.67 -8.56 9.88
N LEU A 86 20.46 -8.81 8.82
CA LEU A 86 20.57 -7.90 7.67
C LEU A 86 19.25 -7.75 6.90
N LEU A 87 18.31 -8.68 7.05
CA LEU A 87 17.01 -8.60 6.39
C LEU A 87 16.22 -7.37 6.83
N ILE A 88 16.39 -6.89 8.06
CA ILE A 88 15.69 -5.71 8.58
C ILE A 88 16.07 -4.43 7.82
N PRO A 89 17.35 -4.01 7.75
CA PRO A 89 17.74 -2.83 7.00
C PRO A 89 17.56 -3.01 5.47
N ILE A 90 17.72 -4.22 4.94
CA ILE A 90 17.44 -4.50 3.51
C ILE A 90 15.95 -4.30 3.23
N GLY A 91 15.08 -4.88 4.06
CA GLY A 91 13.62 -4.72 3.97
C GLY A 91 13.20 -3.26 4.07
N PHE A 92 13.83 -2.48 4.96
CA PHE A 92 13.62 -1.04 5.02
C PHE A 92 13.88 -0.35 3.68
N VAL A 93 15.05 -0.60 3.09
CA VAL A 93 15.46 0.03 1.82
C VAL A 93 14.53 -0.42 0.68
N LEU A 94 14.18 -1.70 0.62
CA LEU A 94 13.27 -2.23 -0.39
C LEU A 94 11.87 -1.61 -0.27
N GLY A 95 11.32 -1.55 0.95
CA GLY A 95 10.02 -0.94 1.21
C GLY A 95 10.01 0.54 0.86
N PHE A 96 11.03 1.28 1.31
CA PHE A 96 11.18 2.70 0.98
C PHE A 96 11.26 2.91 -0.54
N ALA A 97 12.13 2.18 -1.24
CA ALA A 97 12.33 2.34 -2.67
C ALA A 97 11.10 1.94 -3.49
N ALA A 98 10.41 0.86 -3.10
CA ALA A 98 9.19 0.42 -3.76
C ALA A 98 8.07 1.45 -3.64
N THR A 99 7.83 1.98 -2.43
CA THR A 99 6.83 3.04 -2.21
C THR A 99 7.21 4.35 -2.89
N PHE A 100 8.49 4.70 -2.90
CA PHE A 100 8.98 5.89 -3.60
C PHE A 100 8.78 5.77 -5.12
N ALA A 101 8.92 4.56 -5.67
CA ALA A 101 8.72 4.27 -7.09
C ALA A 101 7.24 4.05 -7.47
N GLU A 102 6.34 3.89 -6.49
CA GLU A 102 4.93 3.59 -6.72
C GLU A 102 4.19 4.81 -7.35
N PRO A 103 3.64 4.67 -8.58
CA PRO A 103 2.93 5.75 -9.24
C PRO A 103 1.68 6.18 -8.48
N ALA A 104 0.95 5.23 -7.87
CA ALA A 104 -0.27 5.53 -7.12
C ALA A 104 0.01 6.46 -5.93
N VAL A 105 1.12 6.23 -5.22
CA VAL A 105 1.58 7.10 -4.13
C VAL A 105 1.92 8.48 -4.68
N SER A 106 2.66 8.55 -5.79
CA SER A 106 3.04 9.82 -6.41
C SER A 106 1.81 10.67 -6.81
N ILE A 107 0.78 10.04 -7.40
CA ILE A 107 -0.49 10.68 -7.76
C ILE A 107 -1.20 11.21 -6.51
N MET A 108 -1.36 10.36 -5.48
CA MET A 108 -2.01 10.78 -4.24
C MET A 108 -1.29 11.97 -3.59
N THR A 109 0.05 11.96 -3.56
CA THR A 109 0.80 13.08 -2.96
C THR A 109 0.66 14.38 -3.75
N ASP A 110 0.42 14.30 -5.07
CA ASP A 110 0.13 15.47 -5.91
C ASP A 110 -1.29 16.01 -5.65
N GLU A 111 -2.28 15.11 -5.51
CA GLU A 111 -3.64 15.49 -5.09
C GLU A 111 -3.64 16.19 -3.72
N VAL A 112 -2.90 15.66 -2.75
CA VAL A 112 -2.75 16.30 -1.43
C VAL A 112 -2.09 17.69 -1.53
N ASP A 113 -1.08 17.86 -2.38
CA ASP A 113 -0.40 19.15 -2.57
C ASP A 113 -1.37 20.20 -3.14
N GLN A 114 -2.13 19.81 -4.18
CA GLN A 114 -3.11 20.68 -4.84
C GLN A 114 -4.29 21.04 -3.92
N GLU A 115 -4.87 20.07 -3.23
CA GLU A 115 -6.02 20.27 -2.34
C GLU A 115 -5.65 21.04 -1.07
N THR A 116 -4.40 20.96 -0.62
CA THR A 116 -3.90 21.75 0.53
C THR A 116 -3.30 23.11 0.14
N GLY A 117 -3.35 23.47 -1.15
CA GLY A 117 -2.82 24.73 -1.66
C GLY A 117 -1.31 24.91 -1.42
N GLY A 118 -0.53 23.81 -1.46
CA GLY A 118 0.91 23.85 -1.19
C GLY A 118 1.30 23.74 0.28
N TYR A 119 0.34 23.67 1.21
CA TYR A 119 0.65 23.55 2.64
C TYR A 119 1.38 22.24 2.97
N ILE A 120 0.97 21.13 2.33
CA ILE A 120 1.65 19.84 2.41
C ILE A 120 2.25 19.52 1.05
N SER A 121 3.54 19.83 0.88
CA SER A 121 4.22 19.59 -0.40
C SER A 121 4.25 18.09 -0.76
N GLN A 122 4.12 17.78 -2.05
CA GLN A 122 4.19 16.43 -2.61
C GLN A 122 5.41 15.65 -2.11
N LYS A 123 6.60 16.27 -2.18
CA LYS A 123 7.86 15.65 -1.77
C LYS A 123 7.85 15.22 -0.31
N MET A 124 7.37 16.09 0.58
CA MET A 124 7.33 15.79 2.01
C MET A 124 6.42 14.60 2.28
N MET A 125 5.24 14.58 1.66
CA MET A 125 4.32 13.46 1.80
C MET A 125 4.94 12.17 1.24
N LEU A 126 5.57 12.22 0.06
CA LEU A 126 6.21 11.06 -0.56
C LEU A 126 7.29 10.46 0.35
N TYR A 127 8.15 11.28 0.94
CA TYR A 127 9.15 10.82 1.90
C TYR A 127 8.52 10.27 3.18
N THR A 128 7.47 10.91 3.72
CA THR A 128 6.76 10.42 4.91
C THR A 128 6.16 9.04 4.68
N LEU A 129 5.47 8.84 3.55
CA LEU A 129 4.88 7.56 3.19
C LEU A 129 5.95 6.49 2.94
N SER A 130 6.98 6.83 2.17
CA SER A 130 8.10 5.91 1.89
C SER A 130 8.84 5.49 3.16
N MET A 131 9.03 6.42 4.11
CA MET A 131 9.60 6.12 5.42
C MET A 131 8.68 5.20 6.24
N GLY A 132 7.38 5.49 6.26
CA GLY A 132 6.38 4.67 6.95
C GLY A 132 6.37 3.23 6.45
N VAL A 133 6.31 3.05 5.12
CA VAL A 133 6.35 1.72 4.51
C VAL A 133 7.71 1.05 4.71
N GLY A 134 8.83 1.76 4.57
CA GLY A 134 10.16 1.21 4.88
C GLY A 134 10.24 0.65 6.31
N VAL A 135 9.77 1.41 7.31
CA VAL A 135 9.69 0.92 8.71
C VAL A 135 8.76 -0.29 8.80
N SER A 136 7.64 -0.30 8.09
CA SER A 136 6.72 -1.43 8.02
C SER A 136 7.37 -2.72 7.57
N ILE A 137 8.12 -2.65 6.47
CA ILE A 137 8.79 -3.82 5.90
C ILE A 137 9.90 -4.27 6.84
N ALA A 138 10.64 -3.35 7.45
CA ALA A 138 11.62 -3.69 8.47
C ALA A 138 11.00 -4.44 9.67
N LEU A 139 9.85 -3.98 10.17
CA LEU A 139 9.09 -4.67 11.23
C LEU A 139 8.56 -6.03 10.77
N SER A 140 8.17 -6.14 9.50
CA SER A 140 7.75 -7.41 8.90
C SER A 140 8.90 -8.40 8.82
N MET A 141 10.10 -7.96 8.45
CA MET A 141 11.31 -8.80 8.47
C MET A 141 11.63 -9.22 9.90
N LEU A 142 11.58 -8.29 10.86
CA LEU A 142 11.75 -8.63 12.28
C LEU A 142 10.76 -9.72 12.72
N ARG A 143 9.49 -9.60 12.33
CA ARG A 143 8.45 -10.58 12.63
C ARG A 143 8.76 -11.97 12.05
N ILE A 144 9.15 -12.03 10.77
CA ILE A 144 9.52 -13.30 10.11
C ILE A 144 10.67 -13.98 10.87
N LEU A 145 11.65 -13.20 11.34
CA LEU A 145 12.81 -13.72 12.07
C LEU A 145 12.50 -14.19 13.49
N THR A 146 11.63 -13.49 14.20
CA THR A 146 11.32 -13.79 15.59
C THR A 146 10.14 -14.75 15.74
N GLY A 147 9.37 -14.99 14.68
CA GLY A 147 8.14 -15.80 14.72
C GLY A 147 7.04 -15.15 15.56
N TRP A 148 7.11 -13.84 15.81
CA TRP A 148 6.12 -13.16 16.65
C TRP A 148 4.76 -13.13 16.00
N SER A 149 3.72 -13.26 16.83
CA SER A 149 2.34 -13.11 16.37
C SER A 149 2.12 -11.70 15.83
N LEU A 150 1.39 -11.60 14.70
CA LEU A 150 1.01 -10.34 14.08
C LEU A 150 0.29 -9.39 15.06
N TRP A 151 -0.44 -9.95 16.03
CA TRP A 151 -1.19 -9.20 17.05
C TRP A 151 -0.31 -8.26 17.88
N TYR A 152 0.96 -8.60 18.11
CA TYR A 152 1.91 -7.75 18.84
C TYR A 152 2.23 -6.44 18.13
N PHE A 153 1.98 -6.36 16.83
CA PHE A 153 2.23 -5.15 16.03
C PHE A 153 0.92 -4.42 15.72
N ILE A 154 -0.12 -5.17 15.33
CA ILE A 154 -1.42 -4.60 14.94
C ILE A 154 -2.13 -3.94 16.10
N ILE A 155 -2.20 -4.59 17.28
CA ILE A 155 -2.95 -4.02 18.42
C ILE A 155 -2.30 -2.71 18.89
N PRO A 156 -0.99 -2.65 19.18
CA PRO A 156 -0.37 -1.40 19.59
C PRO A 156 -0.38 -0.33 18.49
N GLY A 157 -0.21 -0.73 17.22
CA GLY A 157 -0.20 0.21 16.11
C GLY A 157 -1.57 0.87 15.88
N TYR A 158 -2.67 0.11 15.91
CA TYR A 158 -4.01 0.71 15.82
C TYR A 158 -4.37 1.51 17.06
N LEU A 159 -3.97 1.08 18.26
CA LEU A 159 -4.16 1.87 19.47
C LEU A 159 -3.43 3.21 19.37
N LEU A 160 -2.20 3.21 18.86
CA LEU A 160 -1.44 4.43 18.58
C LEU A 160 -2.14 5.29 17.52
N ALA A 161 -2.60 4.71 16.41
CA ALA A 161 -3.34 5.44 15.38
C ALA A 161 -4.60 6.12 15.95
N LEU A 162 -5.40 5.39 16.74
CA LEU A 162 -6.58 5.94 17.42
C LEU A 162 -6.23 7.09 18.35
N ILE A 163 -5.16 6.96 19.15
CA ILE A 163 -4.68 8.04 20.01
C ILE A 163 -4.30 9.26 19.17
N LEU A 164 -3.54 9.07 18.08
CA LEU A 164 -3.09 10.16 17.22
C LEU A 164 -4.24 10.86 16.49
N VAL A 165 -5.31 10.15 16.14
CA VAL A 165 -6.53 10.73 15.55
C VAL A 165 -7.13 11.80 16.46
N PHE A 166 -7.19 11.57 17.79
CA PHE A 166 -7.71 12.58 18.73
C PHE A 166 -6.91 13.89 18.77
N PHE A 167 -5.66 13.86 18.32
CA PHE A 167 -4.77 15.02 18.29
C PHE A 167 -4.60 15.63 16.89
N SER A 168 -5.21 15.05 15.87
CA SER A 168 -5.05 15.43 14.46
C SER A 168 -6.25 16.25 13.93
N THR A 169 -6.09 16.93 12.80
CA THR A 169 -7.18 17.63 12.11
C THR A 169 -7.91 16.72 11.13
N GLN A 170 -9.14 17.08 10.75
CA GLN A 170 -9.94 16.29 9.79
C GLN A 170 -9.20 16.08 8.46
N THR A 171 -8.47 17.09 7.99
CA THR A 171 -7.61 16.99 6.80
C THR A 171 -6.56 15.91 6.95
N PHE A 172 -5.76 15.91 8.02
CA PHE A 172 -4.73 14.88 8.22
C PHE A 172 -5.31 13.49 8.49
N ILE A 173 -6.48 13.40 9.12
CA ILE A 173 -7.18 12.12 9.34
C ILE A 173 -7.61 11.53 7.99
N GLY A 174 -8.28 12.31 7.14
CA GLY A 174 -8.71 11.85 5.81
C GLY A 174 -7.51 11.38 4.98
N ILE A 175 -6.48 12.22 4.89
CA ILE A 175 -5.26 11.89 4.15
C ILE A 175 -4.57 10.64 4.71
N ALA A 176 -4.52 10.46 6.03
CA ALA A 176 -3.88 9.30 6.64
C ALA A 176 -4.58 7.98 6.27
N PHE A 177 -5.91 7.96 6.31
CA PHE A 177 -6.67 6.75 5.97
C PHE A 177 -6.66 6.44 4.46
N ASP A 178 -6.65 7.45 3.60
CA ASP A 178 -6.45 7.26 2.16
C ASP A 178 -5.04 6.73 1.87
N SER A 179 -4.04 7.23 2.61
CA SER A 179 -2.63 6.85 2.45
C SER A 179 -2.39 5.37 2.77
N GLY A 180 -3.10 4.83 3.76
CA GLY A 180 -3.01 3.41 4.11
C GLY A 180 -3.41 2.50 2.95
N GLY A 181 -4.47 2.87 2.22
CA GLY A 181 -4.92 2.13 1.03
C GLY A 181 -3.98 2.30 -0.16
N VAL A 182 -3.49 3.51 -0.41
CA VAL A 182 -2.60 3.80 -1.55
C VAL A 182 -1.21 3.18 -1.35
N ALA A 183 -0.71 3.11 -0.11
CA ALA A 183 0.56 2.48 0.22
C ALA A 183 0.55 0.96 -0.03
N THR A 184 -0.63 0.32 0.03
CA THR A 184 -0.84 -1.05 -0.44
C THR A 184 -0.98 -1.13 -1.96
N GLY A 185 -0.20 -0.31 -2.68
CA GLY A 185 -0.21 -0.20 -4.12
C GLY A 185 0.21 -1.50 -4.82
N PRO A 186 -0.18 -1.65 -6.09
CA PRO A 186 -0.02 -2.91 -6.81
C PRO A 186 1.45 -3.21 -7.12
N MET A 187 2.37 -2.23 -7.15
CA MET A 187 3.81 -2.52 -7.27
C MET A 187 4.40 -2.90 -5.91
N THR A 188 4.14 -2.10 -4.87
CA THR A 188 4.69 -2.31 -3.52
C THR A 188 4.25 -3.64 -2.94
N VAL A 189 2.95 -3.94 -2.97
CA VAL A 189 2.43 -5.18 -2.39
C VAL A 189 2.93 -6.39 -3.16
N THR A 190 2.80 -6.41 -4.49
CA THR A 190 3.11 -7.63 -5.25
C THR A 190 4.59 -8.00 -5.19
N PHE A 191 5.48 -7.02 -5.35
CA PHE A 191 6.92 -7.27 -5.31
C PHE A 191 7.39 -7.57 -3.89
N ILE A 192 7.01 -6.77 -2.91
CA ILE A 192 7.50 -6.93 -1.53
C ILE A 192 6.87 -8.16 -0.86
N VAL A 193 5.61 -8.50 -1.16
CA VAL A 193 5.02 -9.79 -0.73
C VAL A 193 5.81 -10.94 -1.32
N ALA A 194 6.12 -10.92 -2.62
CA ALA A 194 6.89 -11.99 -3.23
C ALA A 194 8.26 -12.19 -2.57
N VAL A 195 8.97 -11.09 -2.27
CA VAL A 195 10.24 -11.12 -1.51
C VAL A 195 10.02 -11.65 -0.09
N ALA A 196 9.03 -11.15 0.65
CA ALA A 196 8.76 -11.57 2.02
C ALA A 196 8.38 -13.06 2.10
N VAL A 197 7.55 -13.54 1.16
CA VAL A 197 7.18 -14.95 1.01
C VAL A 197 8.41 -15.80 0.71
N GLY A 198 9.30 -15.36 -0.19
CA GLY A 198 10.56 -16.05 -0.45
C GLY A 198 11.51 -16.10 0.76
N ILE A 199 11.60 -15.01 1.52
CA ILE A 199 12.40 -14.99 2.77
C ILE A 199 11.81 -15.97 3.78
N SER A 200 10.48 -15.98 3.91
CA SER A 200 9.76 -16.87 4.82
C SER A 200 9.85 -18.34 4.40
N SER A 201 9.86 -18.66 3.10
CA SER A 201 10.00 -20.06 2.62
C SER A 201 11.39 -20.63 2.91
N ALA A 202 12.42 -19.79 2.93
CA ALA A 202 13.78 -20.16 3.31
C ALA A 202 14.06 -20.05 4.82
N THR A 203 13.09 -19.61 5.62
CA THR A 203 13.23 -19.47 7.07
C THR A 203 12.55 -20.64 7.79
N ALA A 204 13.27 -21.30 8.70
CA ALA A 204 12.73 -22.44 9.44
C ALA A 204 11.72 -21.97 10.49
N GLY A 205 10.53 -22.59 10.50
CA GLY A 205 9.47 -22.30 11.49
C GLY A 205 8.56 -21.12 11.14
N SER A 206 8.76 -20.49 9.97
CA SER A 206 7.86 -19.47 9.43
C SER A 206 6.82 -20.07 8.49
N ASP A 207 5.68 -19.38 8.37
CA ASP A 207 4.61 -19.73 7.44
C ASP A 207 4.49 -18.59 6.40
N PRO A 208 4.88 -18.84 5.13
CA PRO A 208 4.94 -17.81 4.10
C PRO A 208 3.60 -17.11 3.85
N LEU A 209 2.48 -17.84 4.01
CA LEU A 209 1.16 -17.27 3.83
C LEU A 209 0.84 -16.28 4.95
N THR A 210 1.03 -16.69 6.20
CA THR A 210 0.79 -15.79 7.34
C THR A 210 1.77 -14.61 7.39
N ASP A 211 2.99 -14.82 6.89
CA ASP A 211 4.01 -13.77 6.84
C ASP A 211 3.72 -12.74 5.76
N GLY A 212 3.37 -13.19 4.55
CA GLY A 212 2.93 -12.32 3.47
C GLY A 212 1.72 -11.47 3.85
N PHE A 213 0.66 -12.09 4.37
CA PHE A 213 -0.54 -11.35 4.79
C PHE A 213 -0.27 -10.40 5.96
N GLY A 214 0.54 -10.82 6.94
CA GLY A 214 0.87 -9.94 8.06
C GLY A 214 1.72 -8.75 7.64
N MET A 215 2.60 -8.90 6.63
CA MET A 215 3.32 -7.77 6.05
C MET A 215 2.35 -6.77 5.41
N ILE A 216 1.37 -7.23 4.61
CA ILE A 216 0.34 -6.36 4.01
C ILE A 216 -0.40 -5.56 5.10
N ALA A 217 -0.77 -6.21 6.20
CA ALA A 217 -1.46 -5.56 7.31
C ALA A 217 -0.61 -4.45 7.96
N LEU A 218 0.71 -4.66 8.09
CA LEU A 218 1.63 -3.64 8.60
C LEU A 218 1.79 -2.48 7.62
N VAL A 219 1.91 -2.76 6.31
CA VAL A 219 2.02 -1.76 5.24
C VAL A 219 0.76 -0.91 5.13
N ALA A 220 -0.42 -1.45 5.43
CA ALA A 220 -1.63 -0.65 5.51
C ALA A 220 -1.66 0.28 6.75
N LEU A 221 -1.14 -0.18 7.89
CA LEU A 221 -1.24 0.53 9.17
C LEU A 221 -0.20 1.63 9.36
N THR A 222 1.05 1.36 9.02
CA THR A 222 2.17 2.27 9.32
C THR A 222 2.15 3.62 8.57
N PRO A 223 1.67 3.72 7.31
CA PRO A 223 1.52 5.01 6.63
C PRO A 223 0.46 5.89 7.30
N ILE A 224 -0.62 5.30 7.82
CA ILE A 224 -1.63 6.03 8.60
C ILE A 224 -0.94 6.71 9.79
N ILE A 225 -0.17 5.95 10.56
CA ILE A 225 0.57 6.47 11.71
C ILE A 225 1.58 7.54 11.28
N ALA A 226 2.32 7.32 10.19
CA ALA A 226 3.31 8.27 9.68
C ALA A 226 2.69 9.62 9.29
N VAL A 227 1.54 9.61 8.60
CA VAL A 227 0.81 10.83 8.21
C VAL A 227 0.20 11.53 9.42
N LEU A 228 -0.36 10.79 10.36
CA LEU A 228 -0.88 11.39 11.60
C LEU A 228 0.24 12.07 12.41
N ILE A 229 1.41 11.43 12.51
CA ILE A 229 2.60 12.04 13.14
C ILE A 229 3.01 13.32 12.39
N LEU A 230 3.02 13.29 11.06
CA LEU A 230 3.30 14.48 10.24
C LEU A 230 2.32 15.61 10.59
N GLY A 231 1.02 15.31 10.69
CA GLY A 231 -0.01 16.27 11.08
C GLY A 231 0.23 16.94 12.43
N LEU A 232 0.71 16.18 13.42
CA LEU A 232 1.06 16.75 14.73
C LEU A 232 2.26 17.69 14.66
N ILE A 233 3.26 17.38 13.84
CA ILE A 233 4.44 18.23 13.65
C ILE A 233 4.05 19.57 13.04
N PHE A 234 3.14 19.56 12.04
CA PHE A 234 2.62 20.77 11.42
C PHE A 234 1.77 21.61 12.37
N THR A 235 0.90 20.95 13.14
CA THR A 235 0.04 21.64 14.12
C THR A 235 0.87 22.34 15.21
N LYS A 236 1.96 21.72 15.69
CA LYS A 236 2.85 22.32 16.70
C LYS A 236 3.69 23.50 16.18
N LYS A 237 4.04 23.54 14.90
CA LYS A 237 4.95 24.56 14.33
C LYS A 237 4.27 25.86 13.86
N GLY A 238 2.94 25.98 13.97
CA GLY A 238 2.25 27.24 13.64
C GLY A 238 0.83 27.13 13.10
N GLY A 239 0.23 25.93 13.06
CA GLY A 239 -1.17 25.77 12.68
C GLY A 239 -2.10 26.18 13.81
N LYS A 240 -2.68 27.38 13.76
CA LYS A 240 -3.94 27.67 14.48
C LYS A 240 -4.88 26.51 14.20
N LYS A 241 -5.52 25.96 15.25
CA LYS A 241 -6.73 25.14 15.08
C LYS A 241 -7.74 25.99 14.32
N THR A 242 -7.82 25.85 13.01
CA THR A 242 -9.03 26.22 12.28
C THR A 242 -10.08 25.26 12.79
N ASN A 243 -11.00 25.78 13.60
CA ASN A 243 -12.23 25.11 13.96
C ASN A 243 -13.01 24.95 12.65
N ASP A 244 -12.82 23.83 11.97
CA ASP A 244 -13.76 23.39 10.95
C ASP A 244 -15.02 22.95 11.71
N SER A 245 -15.97 23.88 11.73
CA SER A 245 -17.34 23.72 12.23
C SER A 245 -18.23 23.27 11.09
#